data_AF-A0A819NTE7-F1
#
_entry.id   AF-A0A819NTE7-F1
#
_cell.length_a   1.000
_cell.length_b   1.000
_cell.length_c   1.000
_cell.angle_alpha   90.00
_cell.angle_beta   90.00
_cell.angle_gamma   90.00
#
_symmetry.space_group_name_H-M   'P 1'
#
loop_
_entity.id
_entity.type
_entity.pdbx_description
1 polymer ?
#
loop_
_entity_poly.entity_id
_entity_poly.type
_entity_poly.pdbx_seq_one_letter_code
_entity_poly.pdbx_strand_id
1 'polypeptide(L)'
;MFHIINFVESEKNGPVIPLYNVTDRLVKMLDISEKSVRRLKQELHQLKEKETNEKQRQETNQQQQQETIEQQQQEMKEQGETEANVRVLRRSNPPAKICCRLHTASAFSSSSKIDPSIPQALPPQKKRHSGHRKIILSEQGKDLIRVEFHKLIQEKVYPTSEKLLKRLNEQYEDFPIRSASTLRKEMKSIGFIYQRTSKIKIPLDSQAFVAARAKYFQALEELREANVHLYYHDGTWLNLREVKRLIWTLEGKGEIKKGGGNV
;
A
#
# COMPACT_ATOMS: atom_id res chain seq x y z
N MET A 1 -32.06 -4.19 -4.09
CA MET A 1 -30.65 -4.16 -4.51
C MET A 1 -29.97 -5.37 -3.87
N PHE A 2 -29.83 -6.47 -4.61
CA PHE A 2 -29.31 -7.74 -4.07
C PHE A 2 -27.78 -7.71 -4.03
N HIS A 3 -27.18 -8.08 -2.90
CA HIS A 3 -25.75 -8.29 -2.76
C HIS A 3 -25.47 -9.78 -2.95
N ILE A 4 -24.79 -10.11 -4.05
CA ILE A 4 -24.31 -11.47 -4.31
C ILE A 4 -23.11 -11.70 -3.38
N ILE A 5 -23.28 -12.59 -2.40
CA ILE A 5 -22.20 -13.04 -1.53
C ILE A 5 -21.42 -14.10 -2.31
N ASN A 6 -20.21 -13.77 -2.73
CA ASN A 6 -19.29 -14.74 -3.31
C ASN A 6 -18.87 -15.74 -2.21
N PHE A 7 -19.40 -16.95 -2.29
CA PHE A 7 -18.96 -18.07 -1.44
C PHE A 7 -17.57 -18.51 -1.89
N VAL A 8 -16.60 -18.37 -0.99
CA VAL A 8 -15.22 -18.81 -1.19
C VAL A 8 -15.17 -20.33 -1.03
N GLU A 9 -14.79 -21.04 -2.09
CA GLU A 9 -14.77 -22.51 -2.20
C GLU A 9 -13.67 -23.22 -1.36
N SER A 10 -13.00 -22.54 -0.41
CA SER A 10 -11.77 -23.06 0.22
C SER A 10 -11.95 -23.85 1.52
N GLU A 11 -13.17 -24.01 2.05
CA GLU A 11 -13.40 -24.77 3.30
C GLU A 11 -14.18 -26.06 3.03
N LYS A 12 -13.47 -27.11 2.62
CA LYS A 12 -14.04 -28.44 2.27
C LYS A 12 -14.42 -29.32 3.48
N ASN A 13 -14.45 -28.79 4.71
CA ASN A 13 -14.75 -29.57 5.92
C ASN A 13 -16.01 -29.11 6.67
N GLY A 14 -16.86 -28.28 6.07
CA GLY A 14 -18.18 -27.97 6.62
C GLY A 14 -19.16 -29.15 6.45
N PRO A 15 -20.26 -29.20 7.23
CA PRO A 15 -21.31 -30.20 7.02
C PRO A 15 -21.76 -30.14 5.56
N VAL A 16 -21.62 -31.28 4.87
CA VAL A 16 -22.02 -31.42 3.46
C VAL A 16 -23.52 -31.23 3.41
N ILE A 17 -23.95 -30.00 3.15
CA ILE A 17 -25.36 -29.72 2.87
C ILE A 17 -25.67 -30.52 1.61
N PRO A 18 -26.58 -31.48 1.67
CA PRO A 18 -26.88 -32.28 0.52
C PRO A 18 -27.34 -31.40 -0.64
N LEU A 19 -26.54 -31.37 -1.70
CA LEU A 19 -26.77 -30.51 -2.87
C LEU A 19 -27.99 -30.94 -3.70
N TYR A 20 -28.66 -32.04 -3.33
CA TYR A 20 -29.76 -32.62 -4.10
C TYR A 20 -30.97 -31.69 -4.25
N ASN A 21 -31.09 -30.60 -3.45
CA ASN A 21 -32.23 -29.67 -3.53
C ASN A 21 -31.84 -28.20 -3.81
N VAL A 22 -30.64 -27.91 -4.31
CA VAL A 22 -30.26 -26.51 -4.59
C VAL A 22 -31.17 -25.86 -5.64
N THR A 23 -31.55 -26.61 -6.68
CA THR A 23 -32.45 -26.11 -7.73
C THR A 23 -33.84 -25.81 -7.15
N ASP A 24 -34.43 -26.73 -6.40
CA ASP A 24 -35.74 -26.56 -5.79
C ASP A 24 -35.78 -25.40 -4.81
N ARG A 25 -34.69 -25.20 -4.05
CA ARG A 25 -34.58 -24.09 -3.11
C ARG A 25 -34.48 -22.75 -3.83
N LEU A 26 -33.74 -22.67 -4.93
CA LEU A 26 -33.65 -21.47 -5.76
C LEU A 26 -34.99 -21.15 -6.44
N VAL A 27 -35.69 -22.18 -6.94
CA VAL A 27 -37.04 -22.06 -7.49
C VAL A 27 -37.99 -21.48 -6.43
N LYS A 28 -37.99 -22.04 -5.21
CA LYS A 28 -38.83 -21.55 -4.10
C LYS A 28 -38.45 -20.16 -3.59
N MET A 29 -37.16 -19.84 -3.53
CA MET A 29 -36.70 -18.55 -3.00
C MET A 29 -36.93 -17.39 -3.96
N LEU A 30 -36.79 -17.63 -5.27
CA LEU A 30 -36.84 -16.59 -6.28
C LEU A 30 -38.18 -16.56 -7.03
N ASP A 31 -39.04 -17.57 -6.80
CA ASP A 31 -40.31 -17.77 -7.49
C ASP A 31 -40.16 -17.82 -9.03
N ILE A 32 -39.14 -18.55 -9.49
CA ILE A 32 -38.79 -18.67 -10.91
C ILE A 32 -38.93 -20.13 -11.35
N SER A 33 -39.40 -20.37 -12.57
CA SER A 33 -39.49 -21.71 -13.15
C SER A 33 -38.15 -22.45 -13.15
N GLU A 34 -38.20 -23.76 -12.94
CA GLU A 34 -37.02 -24.64 -12.95
C GLU A 34 -36.25 -24.57 -14.29
N LYS A 35 -36.98 -24.40 -15.40
CA LYS A 35 -36.39 -24.23 -16.75
C LYS A 35 -35.48 -23.01 -16.81
N SER A 36 -35.87 -21.90 -16.20
CA SER A 36 -35.05 -20.69 -16.14
C SER A 36 -33.79 -20.90 -15.31
N VAL A 37 -33.88 -21.60 -14.19
CA VAL A 37 -32.71 -21.92 -13.34
C VAL A 37 -31.73 -22.82 -14.09
N ARG A 38 -32.21 -23.82 -14.83
CA ARG A 38 -31.36 -24.69 -15.67
C ARG A 38 -30.68 -23.90 -16.79
N ARG A 39 -31.40 -23.00 -17.45
CA ARG A 39 -30.84 -22.12 -18.49
C ARG A 39 -29.75 -21.21 -17.92
N LEU A 40 -30.00 -20.56 -16.77
CA LEU A 40 -28.99 -19.73 -16.10
C LEU A 40 -27.74 -20.51 -15.71
N LYS A 41 -27.89 -21.75 -15.23
CA LYS A 41 -26.75 -22.63 -14.94
C LYS A 41 -25.92 -22.92 -16.19
N GLN A 42 -26.57 -23.18 -17.34
CA GLN A 42 -25.88 -23.40 -18.61
C GLN A 42 -25.15 -22.13 -19.09
N GLU A 43 -25.82 -20.98 -19.05
CA GLU A 43 -25.22 -19.69 -19.43
C GLU A 43 -24.00 -19.36 -18.56
N LEU A 44 -24.10 -19.59 -17.25
CA LEU A 44 -23.00 -19.37 -16.30
C LEU A 44 -21.83 -20.34 -16.54
N HIS A 45 -22.12 -21.60 -16.90
CA HIS A 45 -21.08 -22.55 -17.27
C HIS A 45 -20.34 -22.12 -18.54
N GLN A 46 -21.06 -21.68 -19.57
CA GLN A 46 -20.46 -21.18 -20.82
C GLN A 46 -19.61 -19.93 -20.58
N LEU A 47 -20.03 -19.02 -19.70
CA LEU A 47 -19.23 -17.85 -19.33
C LEU A 47 -17.94 -18.27 -18.63
N LYS A 48 -18.02 -19.23 -17.70
CA LYS A 48 -16.83 -19.75 -17.00
C LYS A 48 -15.84 -20.39 -17.98
N GLU A 49 -16.32 -21.14 -18.97
CA GLU A 49 -15.48 -21.72 -20.03
C GLU A 49 -14.83 -20.65 -20.91
N LYS A 50 -15.59 -19.60 -21.27
CA LYS A 50 -15.05 -18.46 -22.03
C LYS A 50 -13.95 -17.74 -21.25
N GLU A 51 -14.17 -17.46 -19.96
CA GLU A 51 -13.16 -16.84 -19.10
C GLU A 51 -11.89 -17.69 -18.98
N THR A 52 -12.01 -19.01 -18.84
CA THR A 52 -10.85 -19.91 -18.78
C THR A 52 -10.08 -19.92 -20.09
N ASN A 53 -10.78 -19.93 -21.23
CA ASN A 53 -10.15 -19.91 -22.55
C ASN A 53 -9.46 -18.56 -22.83
N GLU A 54 -10.06 -17.46 -22.41
CA GLU A 54 -9.45 -16.12 -22.54
C GLU A 54 -8.20 -15.98 -21.67
N LYS A 55 -8.23 -16.47 -20.42
CA LYS A 55 -7.05 -16.50 -19.55
C LYS A 55 -5.92 -17.33 -20.17
N GLN A 56 -6.22 -18.52 -20.67
CA GLN A 56 -5.23 -19.36 -21.36
C GLN A 56 -4.62 -18.64 -22.58
N ARG A 57 -5.44 -17.96 -23.39
CA ARG A 57 -4.96 -17.17 -24.53
C ARG A 57 -4.05 -16.01 -24.10
N GLN A 58 -4.40 -15.33 -23.01
CA GLN A 58 -3.57 -14.25 -22.46
C GLN A 58 -2.23 -14.78 -21.96
N GLU A 59 -2.22 -15.93 -21.27
CA GLU A 59 -1.02 -16.59 -20.79
C GLU A 59 -0.11 -17.04 -21.95
N THR A 60 -0.66 -17.66 -23.00
CA THR A 60 0.12 -18.05 -24.18
C THR A 60 0.70 -16.84 -24.92
N ASN A 61 -0.05 -15.74 -25.03
CA ASN A 61 0.44 -14.52 -25.66
C ASN A 61 1.56 -13.87 -24.84
N GLN A 62 1.47 -13.90 -23.50
CA GLN A 62 2.53 -13.39 -22.63
C GLN A 62 3.80 -14.22 -22.72
N GLN A 63 3.69 -15.55 -22.80
CA GLN A 63 4.84 -16.46 -22.99
C GLN A 63 5.56 -16.18 -24.32
N GLN A 64 4.82 -16.06 -25.43
CA GLN A 64 5.40 -15.74 -26.74
C GLN A 64 6.11 -14.38 -26.75
N GLN A 65 5.56 -13.38 -26.05
CA GLN A 65 6.22 -12.07 -25.91
C GLN A 65 7.52 -12.16 -25.10
N GLN A 66 7.53 -12.94 -24.02
CA GLN A 66 8.75 -13.16 -23.22
C GLN A 66 9.83 -13.87 -24.03
N GLU A 67 9.48 -14.94 -24.75
CA GLU A 67 10.40 -15.66 -25.64
C GLU A 67 10.99 -14.74 -26.72
N THR A 68 10.17 -13.85 -27.30
CA THR A 68 10.64 -12.87 -28.29
C THR A 68 11.64 -11.88 -27.68
N ILE A 69 11.38 -11.40 -26.46
CA ILE A 69 12.29 -10.50 -25.74
C ILE A 69 13.61 -11.20 -25.41
N GLU A 70 13.56 -12.46 -24.99
CA GLU A 70 14.76 -13.25 -24.68
C GLU A 70 15.62 -13.49 -25.93
N GLN A 71 15.00 -13.81 -27.07
CA GLN A 71 15.70 -13.94 -28.36
C GLN A 71 16.40 -12.63 -28.77
N GLN A 72 15.70 -11.50 -28.69
CA GLN A 72 16.30 -10.19 -28.98
C GLN A 72 17.48 -9.85 -28.04
N GLN A 73 17.40 -10.21 -26.76
CA GLN A 73 18.49 -10.02 -25.81
C GLN A 73 19.70 -10.91 -26.11
N GLN A 74 19.49 -12.14 -26.59
CA GLN A 74 20.58 -13.01 -27.02
C GLN A 74 21.27 -12.46 -28.27
N GLU A 75 20.51 -12.02 -29.27
CA GLU A 75 21.06 -11.39 -30.48
C GLU A 75 21.89 -10.14 -30.16
N MET A 76 21.42 -9.28 -29.25
CA MET A 76 22.19 -8.11 -28.80
C MET A 76 23.49 -8.49 -28.07
N LYS A 77 23.51 -9.60 -27.32
CA LYS A 77 24.73 -10.07 -26.64
C LYS A 77 25.76 -10.59 -27.64
N GLU A 78 25.34 -11.36 -28.64
CA GLU A 78 26.22 -11.87 -29.70
C GLU A 78 26.83 -10.74 -30.54
N GLN A 79 26.05 -9.70 -30.85
CA GLN A 79 26.56 -8.49 -31.50
C GLN A 79 27.58 -7.74 -30.63
N GLY A 80 27.35 -7.65 -29.32
CA GLY A 80 28.31 -7.04 -28.39
C GLY A 80 29.64 -7.80 -28.27
N GLU A 81 29.61 -9.14 -28.31
CA GLU A 81 30.82 -9.98 -28.24
C GLU A 81 31.67 -9.90 -29.52
N THR A 82 31.04 -9.82 -30.69
CA THR A 82 31.76 -9.59 -31.96
C THR A 82 32.44 -8.21 -31.98
N GLU A 83 31.79 -7.16 -31.48
CA GLU A 83 32.39 -5.82 -31.36
C GLU A 83 33.51 -5.76 -30.29
N ALA A 84 33.35 -6.48 -29.18
CA ALA A 84 34.37 -6.55 -28.13
C ALA A 84 35.65 -7.27 -28.61
N ASN A 85 35.51 -8.37 -29.37
CA ASN A 85 36.66 -9.07 -29.96
C ASN A 85 37.42 -8.20 -30.99
N VAL A 86 36.72 -7.33 -31.74
CA VAL A 86 37.37 -6.34 -32.61
C VAL A 86 38.13 -5.27 -31.79
N ARG A 87 37.68 -4.96 -30.57
CA ARG A 87 38.30 -3.96 -29.69
C ARG A 87 39.51 -4.46 -28.90
N VAL A 88 39.61 -5.76 -28.61
CA VAL A 88 40.72 -6.37 -27.84
C VAL A 88 42.03 -6.39 -28.63
N LEU A 89 42.00 -6.36 -29.97
CA LEU A 89 43.20 -6.24 -30.81
C LEU A 89 43.86 -4.83 -30.82
N ARG A 90 43.33 -3.84 -30.08
CA ARG A 90 43.85 -2.46 -30.04
C ARG A 90 44.30 -1.96 -28.67
N ARG A 91 44.56 -2.82 -27.69
CA ARG A 91 45.04 -2.39 -26.36
C ARG A 91 46.24 -3.19 -25.86
N SER A 92 47.39 -2.99 -26.50
CA SER A 92 48.72 -3.20 -25.92
C SER A 92 49.30 -1.86 -25.45
N ASN A 93 48.93 -1.41 -24.24
CA ASN A 93 49.82 -0.64 -23.34
C ASN A 93 49.10 -0.24 -22.04
N PRO A 94 49.51 -0.74 -20.87
CA PRO A 94 49.07 -0.21 -19.58
C PRO A 94 50.06 0.83 -19.04
N PRO A 95 49.61 2.01 -18.57
CA PRO A 95 50.39 2.80 -17.63
C PRO A 95 50.07 2.38 -16.18
N ALA A 96 51.15 2.22 -15.42
CA ALA A 96 51.16 1.89 -14.00
C ALA A 96 50.29 2.84 -13.17
N LYS A 97 49.46 2.27 -12.28
CA LYS A 97 48.79 3.04 -11.21
C LYS A 97 49.40 2.71 -9.86
N ILE A 98 49.84 3.79 -9.24
CA ILE A 98 50.45 3.92 -7.93
C ILE A 98 49.44 3.51 -6.85
N CYS A 99 49.92 2.66 -5.95
CA CYS A 99 49.28 2.17 -4.74
C CYS A 99 49.40 3.22 -3.63
N CYS A 100 48.28 3.67 -3.07
CA CYS A 100 48.27 4.43 -1.82
C CYS A 100 47.56 3.62 -0.72
N ARG A 101 48.40 3.23 0.23
CA ARG A 101 48.20 2.50 1.48
C ARG A 101 47.05 3.06 2.33
N LEU A 102 46.22 2.14 2.82
CA LEU A 102 45.45 2.28 4.06
C LEU A 102 46.39 2.16 5.26
N HIS A 103 46.25 3.05 6.24
CA HIS A 103 46.74 2.82 7.59
C HIS A 103 45.61 2.90 8.61
N THR A 104 45.60 1.85 9.42
CA THR A 104 44.80 1.52 10.59
C THR A 104 45.30 2.22 11.87
N ALA A 105 44.41 2.38 12.85
CA ALA A 105 44.60 2.21 14.32
C ALA A 105 43.48 2.99 15.04
N SER A 106 42.60 2.39 15.86
CA SER A 106 42.79 1.63 17.12
C SER A 106 42.83 2.52 18.37
N ALA A 107 42.10 2.07 19.38
CA ALA A 107 41.68 2.74 20.62
C ALA A 107 42.79 2.97 21.66
N PHE A 108 42.53 3.81 22.68
CA PHE A 108 42.77 3.45 24.09
C PHE A 108 42.13 4.44 25.09
N SER A 109 41.55 3.88 26.15
CA SER A 109 41.10 4.54 27.38
C SER A 109 42.26 4.71 28.36
N SER A 110 42.27 5.76 29.19
CA SER A 110 42.46 5.67 30.65
C SER A 110 42.68 7.04 31.29
N SER A 111 42.27 7.12 32.55
CA SER A 111 42.21 8.29 33.41
C SER A 111 43.59 8.87 33.73
N SER A 112 43.72 10.20 33.72
CA SER A 112 44.81 10.88 34.42
C SER A 112 44.40 12.29 34.86
N LYS A 113 45.00 12.70 35.98
CA LYS A 113 44.74 13.92 36.73
C LYS A 113 45.19 15.14 35.90
N ILE A 114 44.42 16.22 36.01
CA ILE A 114 44.54 17.42 35.15
C ILE A 114 45.75 18.25 35.59
N ASP A 115 46.78 18.31 34.75
CA ASP A 115 47.88 19.27 34.85
C ASP A 115 47.40 20.69 34.45
N PRO A 116 47.75 21.76 35.18
CA PRO A 116 47.33 23.13 34.89
C PRO A 116 48.04 23.77 33.67
N SER A 117 48.87 23.03 32.94
CA SER A 117 49.53 23.48 31.71
C SER A 117 48.92 22.91 30.42
N ILE A 118 47.80 22.17 30.51
CA ILE A 118 47.11 21.64 29.33
C ILE A 118 46.22 22.75 28.73
N PRO A 119 46.34 23.08 27.43
CA PRO A 119 45.48 24.08 26.81
C PRO A 119 44.01 23.67 26.95
N GLN A 120 43.25 24.49 27.68
CA GLN A 120 41.84 24.30 27.93
C GLN A 120 41.08 24.30 26.59
N ALA A 121 40.38 23.21 26.28
CA ALA A 121 39.58 23.12 25.06
C ALA A 121 38.57 24.27 25.03
N LEU A 122 38.66 25.13 24.01
CA LEU A 122 37.73 26.23 23.83
C LEU A 122 36.29 25.68 23.84
N PRO A 123 35.35 26.35 24.53
CA PRO A 123 33.96 25.91 24.54
C PRO A 123 33.45 25.78 23.10
N PRO A 124 32.58 24.80 22.82
CA PRO A 124 32.11 24.54 21.46
C PRO A 124 31.54 25.84 20.88
N GLN A 125 32.19 26.36 19.84
CA GLN A 125 31.76 27.58 19.16
C GLN A 125 30.31 27.38 18.71
N LYS A 126 29.44 28.38 18.97
CA LYS A 126 28.03 28.35 18.57
C LYS A 126 27.96 27.92 17.10
N LYS A 127 27.31 26.77 16.85
CA LYS A 127 27.13 26.22 15.51
C LYS A 127 26.56 27.32 14.61
N ARG A 128 27.36 27.78 13.65
CA ARG A 128 26.92 28.78 12.67
C ARG A 128 25.65 28.25 12.01
N HIS A 129 24.59 29.05 11.99
CA HIS A 129 23.36 28.69 11.28
C HIS A 129 23.76 28.29 9.86
N SER A 130 23.48 27.05 9.45
CA SER A 130 23.78 26.61 8.10
C SER A 130 23.06 27.57 7.15
N GLY A 131 23.78 28.13 6.18
CA GLY A 131 23.27 29.12 5.23
C GLY A 131 22.23 28.57 4.24
N HIS A 132 21.44 27.59 4.66
CA HIS A 132 20.44 26.97 3.82
C HIS A 132 19.35 27.99 3.53
N ARG A 133 19.26 28.41 2.27
CA ARG A 133 18.18 29.29 1.81
C ARG A 133 16.86 28.57 2.03
N LYS A 134 15.88 29.29 2.59
CA LYS A 134 14.51 28.82 2.72
C LYS A 134 13.90 28.77 1.33
N ILE A 135 13.51 27.59 0.87
CA ILE A 135 12.76 27.43 -0.37
C ILE A 135 11.35 27.97 -0.10
N ILE A 136 10.92 28.97 -0.85
CA ILE A 136 9.56 29.50 -0.79
C ILE A 136 8.82 28.93 -1.99
N LEU A 137 7.76 28.18 -1.74
CA LEU A 137 6.95 27.58 -2.81
C LEU A 137 5.92 28.59 -3.32
N SER A 138 5.76 28.67 -4.64
CA SER A 138 4.68 29.43 -5.29
C SER A 138 3.31 28.83 -4.92
N GLU A 139 2.23 29.62 -5.02
CA GLU A 139 0.89 29.12 -4.71
C GLU A 139 0.49 27.96 -5.64
N GLN A 140 0.86 28.03 -6.92
CA GLN A 140 0.70 26.94 -7.88
C GLN A 140 1.40 25.65 -7.40
N GLY A 141 2.62 25.76 -6.86
CA GLY A 141 3.33 24.61 -6.30
C GLY A 141 2.62 23.99 -5.10
N LYS A 142 1.96 24.81 -4.26
CA LYS A 142 1.15 24.31 -3.15
C LYS A 142 -0.11 23.59 -3.64
N ASP A 143 -0.75 24.09 -4.69
CA ASP A 143 -1.91 23.44 -5.30
C ASP A 143 -1.56 22.09 -5.92
N LEU A 144 -0.40 21.99 -6.58
CA LEU A 144 0.11 20.70 -7.08
C LEU A 144 0.28 19.66 -5.97
N ILE A 145 0.83 20.07 -4.81
CA ILE A 145 0.94 19.18 -3.64
C ILE A 145 -0.45 18.70 -3.20
N ARG A 146 -1.46 19.58 -3.15
CA ARG A 146 -2.83 19.23 -2.77
C ARG A 146 -3.44 18.22 -3.76
N VAL A 147 -3.29 18.47 -5.06
CA VAL A 147 -3.84 17.61 -6.12
C VAL A 147 -3.23 16.22 -6.07
N GLU A 148 -1.90 16.09 -6.08
CA GLU A 148 -1.25 14.78 -6.05
C GLU A 148 -1.53 14.01 -4.75
N PHE A 149 -1.65 14.74 -3.63
CA PHE A 149 -2.05 14.14 -2.37
C PHE A 149 -3.45 13.52 -2.45
N HIS A 150 -4.42 14.21 -3.06
CA HIS A 150 -5.77 13.69 -3.25
C HIS A 150 -5.81 12.52 -4.24
N LYS A 151 -5.00 12.53 -5.30
CA LYS A 151 -4.86 11.39 -6.21
C LYS A 151 -4.38 10.13 -5.49
N LEU A 152 -3.38 10.24 -4.61
CA LEU A 152 -2.91 9.10 -3.81
C LEU A 152 -4.02 8.51 -2.92
N ILE A 153 -4.85 9.38 -2.32
CA ILE A 153 -6.01 8.94 -1.53
C ILE A 153 -7.03 8.21 -2.42
N GLN A 154 -7.33 8.73 -3.61
CA GLN A 154 -8.25 8.12 -4.56
C GLN A 154 -7.79 6.72 -5.00
N GLU A 155 -6.47 6.54 -5.18
CA GLU A 155 -5.84 5.25 -5.48
C GLU A 155 -5.79 4.30 -4.28
N LYS A 156 -6.30 4.71 -3.11
CA LYS A 156 -6.23 3.97 -1.84
C LYS A 156 -4.78 3.69 -1.41
N VAL A 157 -3.84 4.55 -1.79
CA VAL A 157 -2.42 4.49 -1.38
C VAL A 157 -2.18 5.51 -0.26
N TYR A 158 -1.56 5.08 0.84
CA TYR A 158 -1.25 5.99 1.94
C TYR A 158 -0.27 7.10 1.51
N PRO A 159 -0.66 8.39 1.61
CA PRO A 159 0.19 9.49 1.21
C PRO A 159 1.28 9.71 2.25
N THR A 160 2.45 9.14 2.00
CA THR A 160 3.69 9.41 2.76
C THR A 160 4.46 10.51 2.03
N SER A 161 5.20 11.36 2.76
CA SER A 161 5.99 12.44 2.17
C SER A 161 6.95 11.96 1.08
N GLU A 162 7.54 10.77 1.24
CA GLU A 162 8.43 10.16 0.25
C GLU A 162 7.69 9.74 -1.03
N LYS A 163 6.52 9.11 -0.88
CA LYS A 163 5.69 8.69 -2.03
C LYS A 163 5.19 9.90 -2.81
N LEU A 164 4.75 10.92 -2.09
CA LEU A 164 4.29 12.17 -2.69
C LEU A 164 5.43 12.88 -3.42
N LEU A 165 6.61 12.96 -2.80
CA LEU A 165 7.80 13.53 -3.41
C LEU A 165 8.22 12.78 -4.67
N LYS A 166 8.25 11.44 -4.62
CA LYS A 166 8.57 10.60 -5.77
C LYS A 166 7.64 10.92 -6.94
N ARG A 167 6.33 10.95 -6.67
CA ARG A 167 5.31 11.21 -7.68
C ARG A 167 5.36 12.63 -8.24
N LEU A 168 5.65 13.63 -7.39
CA LEU A 168 5.84 15.02 -7.81
C LEU A 168 7.07 15.17 -8.71
N ASN A 169 8.19 14.54 -8.36
CA ASN A 169 9.42 14.60 -9.18
C ASN A 169 9.28 13.83 -10.51
N GLU A 170 8.50 12.75 -10.54
CA GLU A 170 8.23 11.97 -11.76
C GLU A 170 7.32 12.71 -12.75
N GLN A 171 6.31 13.44 -12.25
CA GLN A 171 5.38 14.17 -13.12
C GLN A 171 5.86 15.58 -13.48
N TYR A 172 6.62 16.23 -12.60
CA TYR A 172 7.02 17.63 -12.74
C TYR A 172 8.54 17.76 -12.54
N GLU A 173 9.28 17.85 -13.65
CA GLU A 173 10.74 17.96 -13.62
C GLU A 173 11.21 19.24 -12.91
N ASP A 174 10.48 20.34 -13.08
CA ASP A 174 10.81 21.68 -12.53
C ASP A 174 10.42 21.88 -11.05
N PHE A 175 9.94 20.84 -10.35
CA PHE A 175 9.51 21.00 -8.97
C PHE A 175 10.70 21.32 -8.04
N PRO A 176 10.67 22.44 -7.28
CA PRO A 176 11.86 22.95 -6.60
C PRO A 176 12.28 22.15 -5.35
N ILE A 177 11.41 21.27 -4.84
CA ILE A 177 11.67 20.51 -3.61
C ILE A 177 12.20 19.13 -3.96
N ARG A 178 13.44 18.84 -3.58
CA ARG A 178 14.07 17.52 -3.78
C ARG A 178 14.15 16.65 -2.52
N SER A 179 13.86 17.21 -1.34
CA SER A 179 13.97 16.49 -0.06
C SER A 179 12.61 16.30 0.62
N ALA A 180 12.36 15.09 1.12
CA ALA A 180 11.13 14.76 1.85
C ALA A 180 10.97 15.58 3.13
N SER A 181 12.09 15.94 3.77
CA SER A 181 12.10 16.79 4.97
C SER A 181 11.61 18.22 4.68
N THR A 182 11.91 18.73 3.49
CA THR A 182 11.49 20.05 3.05
C THR A 182 10.03 20.03 2.62
N LEU A 183 9.62 19.01 1.85
CA LEU A 183 8.21 18.81 1.49
C LEU A 183 7.33 18.71 2.74
N ARG A 184 7.79 18.01 3.78
CA ARG A 184 7.08 17.91 5.06
C ARG A 184 6.85 19.27 5.73
N LYS A 185 7.81 20.20 5.65
CA LYS A 185 7.66 21.55 6.19
C LYS A 185 6.66 22.35 5.37
N GLU A 186 6.76 22.26 4.05
CA GLU A 186 5.82 22.94 3.14
C GLU A 186 4.39 22.41 3.29
N MET A 187 4.20 21.09 3.42
CA MET A 187 2.90 20.50 3.70
C MET A 187 2.28 21.05 4.99
N LYS A 188 3.06 21.18 6.08
CA LYS A 188 2.58 21.82 7.30
C LYS A 188 2.21 23.28 7.07
N SER A 189 2.97 24.01 6.26
CA SER A 189 2.68 25.41 5.93
C SER A 189 1.37 25.58 5.13
N ILE A 190 0.99 24.57 4.35
CA ILE A 190 -0.24 24.52 3.55
C ILE A 190 -1.49 24.22 4.42
N GLY A 191 -1.31 23.67 5.62
CA GLY A 191 -2.40 23.24 6.50
C GLY A 191 -2.56 21.71 6.61
N PHE A 192 -1.57 20.93 6.16
CA PHE A 192 -1.57 19.50 6.43
C PHE A 192 -1.12 19.22 7.87
N ILE A 193 -1.91 18.41 8.57
CA ILE A 193 -1.60 17.88 9.89
C ILE A 193 -1.11 16.45 9.79
N TYR A 194 -0.10 16.14 10.59
CA TYR A 194 0.35 14.77 10.81
C TYR A 194 -0.23 14.27 12.13
N GLN A 195 -1.30 13.49 12.05
CA GLN A 195 -2.02 13.01 13.22
C GLN A 195 -2.00 11.49 13.32
N ARG A 196 -2.21 10.99 14.54
CA ARG A 196 -2.42 9.56 14.76
C ARG A 196 -3.77 9.17 14.19
N THR A 197 -3.81 8.14 13.37
CA THR A 197 -5.07 7.56 12.91
C THR A 197 -5.76 6.95 14.12
N SER A 198 -6.98 7.40 14.44
CA SER A 198 -7.80 6.63 15.38
C SER A 198 -8.08 5.28 14.71
N LYS A 199 -7.69 4.18 15.38
CA LYS A 199 -7.95 2.83 14.87
C LYS A 199 -9.45 2.52 14.75
N ILE A 200 -10.29 3.37 15.35
CA ILE A 200 -11.71 3.14 15.53
C ILE A 200 -12.43 4.36 14.95
N LYS A 201 -12.96 4.18 13.74
CA LYS A 201 -14.14 4.92 13.26
C LYS A 201 -15.28 3.92 13.05
N ILE A 202 -15.45 2.99 13.99
CA ILE A 202 -16.66 2.18 14.00
C ILE A 202 -17.75 3.15 14.48
N PRO A 203 -18.85 3.34 13.73
CA PRO A 203 -19.99 4.10 14.21
C PRO A 203 -20.73 3.27 15.28
N LEU A 204 -20.04 2.97 16.38
CA LEU A 204 -20.56 2.26 17.55
C LEU A 204 -21.72 3.06 18.16
N ASP A 205 -21.71 4.39 17.98
CA ASP A 205 -22.71 5.29 18.53
C ASP A 205 -23.92 5.53 17.62
N SER A 206 -23.99 4.86 16.45
CA SER A 206 -25.22 4.90 15.65
C SER A 206 -26.35 4.22 16.41
N GLN A 207 -27.48 4.90 16.60
CA GLN A 207 -28.64 4.37 17.32
C GLN A 207 -29.11 3.01 16.77
N ALA A 208 -28.98 2.79 15.45
CA ALA A 208 -29.32 1.53 14.81
C ALA A 208 -28.43 0.36 15.31
N PHE A 209 -27.14 0.60 15.51
CA PHE A 209 -26.21 -0.40 16.06
C PHE A 209 -26.49 -0.67 17.53
N VAL A 210 -26.81 0.38 18.31
CA VAL A 210 -27.20 0.24 19.71
C VAL A 210 -28.46 -0.62 19.84
N ALA A 211 -29.49 -0.35 19.03
CA ALA A 211 -30.72 -1.13 19.03
C ALA A 211 -30.50 -2.59 18.59
N ALA A 212 -29.70 -2.83 17.54
CA ALA A 212 -29.35 -4.19 17.12
C ALA A 212 -28.59 -4.96 18.20
N ARG A 213 -27.68 -4.29 18.91
CA ARG A 213 -26.92 -4.87 20.02
C ARG A 213 -27.81 -5.22 21.21
N ALA A 214 -28.77 -4.36 21.55
CA ALA A 214 -29.75 -4.64 22.61
C ALA A 214 -30.57 -5.90 22.29
N LYS A 215 -31.09 -6.01 21.07
CA LYS A 215 -31.83 -7.21 20.60
C LYS A 215 -30.99 -8.47 20.65
N TYR A 216 -29.72 -8.38 20.23
CA TYR A 216 -28.79 -9.50 20.29
C TYR A 216 -28.56 -9.99 21.72
N PHE A 217 -28.40 -9.09 22.69
CA PHE A 217 -28.20 -9.47 24.09
C PHE A 217 -29.43 -10.11 24.71
N GLN A 218 -30.63 -9.60 24.39
CA GLN A 218 -31.88 -10.21 24.84
C GLN A 218 -32.01 -11.66 24.35
N ALA A 219 -31.78 -11.91 23.06
CA ALA A 219 -31.80 -13.26 22.51
C ALA A 219 -30.74 -14.18 23.16
N LEU A 220 -29.59 -13.62 23.53
CA LEU A 220 -28.53 -14.34 24.24
C LEU A 220 -28.94 -14.74 25.66
N GLU A 221 -29.67 -13.88 26.38
CA GLU A 221 -30.21 -14.17 27.71
C GLU A 221 -31.24 -15.29 27.64
N GLU A 222 -32.18 -15.23 26.69
CA GLU A 222 -33.17 -16.28 26.47
C GLU A 222 -32.51 -17.66 26.22
N LEU A 223 -31.45 -17.72 25.42
CA LEU A 223 -30.70 -18.96 25.17
C LEU A 223 -29.96 -19.47 26.42
N ARG A 224 -29.50 -18.58 27.30
CA ARG A 224 -28.86 -18.95 28.57
C ARG A 224 -29.87 -19.47 29.58
N GLU A 225 -31.05 -18.86 29.65
CA GLU A 225 -32.16 -19.34 30.48
C GLU A 225 -32.64 -20.71 30.03
N ALA A 226 -32.65 -20.96 28.71
CA ALA A 226 -32.91 -22.28 28.13
C ALA A 226 -31.75 -23.29 28.31
N ASN A 227 -30.68 -22.90 29.01
CA ASN A 227 -29.51 -23.72 29.33
C ASN A 227 -28.80 -24.29 28.10
N VAL A 228 -28.81 -23.55 26.98
CA VAL A 228 -28.14 -23.95 25.73
C VAL A 228 -26.65 -23.65 25.82
N HIS A 229 -25.80 -24.62 25.45
CA HIS A 229 -24.37 -24.42 25.38
C HIS A 229 -23.98 -23.49 24.22
N LEU A 230 -23.41 -22.34 24.54
CA LEU A 230 -23.00 -21.32 23.58
C LEU A 230 -21.51 -21.44 23.26
N TYR A 231 -21.21 -21.63 21.98
CA TYR A 231 -19.84 -21.60 21.46
C TYR A 231 -19.68 -20.37 20.58
N TYR A 232 -18.72 -19.51 20.93
CA TYR A 232 -18.41 -18.31 20.15
C TYR A 232 -17.28 -18.63 19.17
N HIS A 233 -17.52 -18.32 17.89
CA HIS A 233 -16.47 -18.35 16.88
C HIS A 233 -16.21 -16.91 16.45
N ASP A 234 -14.98 -16.42 16.63
CA ASP A 234 -14.53 -15.21 15.96
C ASP A 234 -13.68 -15.59 14.74
N GLY A 235 -13.87 -14.87 13.64
CA GLY A 235 -12.95 -14.88 12.53
C GLY A 235 -12.16 -13.59 12.59
N THR A 236 -10.88 -13.67 12.95
CA THR A 236 -10.01 -12.50 12.92
C THR A 236 -9.40 -12.35 11.53
N TRP A 237 -9.92 -11.42 10.72
CA TRP A 237 -9.30 -11.06 9.45
C TRP A 237 -8.00 -10.30 9.70
N LEU A 238 -6.86 -10.98 9.55
CA LEU A 238 -5.54 -10.34 9.54
C LEU A 238 -5.38 -9.57 8.24
N ASN A 239 -5.70 -8.28 8.27
CA ASN A 239 -5.40 -7.39 7.15
C ASN A 239 -3.88 -7.24 7.03
N LEU A 240 -3.27 -7.89 6.02
CA LEU A 240 -1.85 -7.74 5.65
C LEU A 240 -1.44 -6.28 5.33
N ARG A 241 -2.39 -5.36 5.22
CA ARG A 241 -2.14 -3.93 5.03
C ARG A 241 -2.29 -3.23 6.38
N GLU A 242 -1.19 -3.16 7.12
CA GLU A 242 -1.10 -2.40 8.37
C GLU A 242 -1.69 -1.00 8.17
N VAL A 243 -2.69 -0.66 9.00
CA VAL A 243 -3.13 0.71 9.14
C VAL A 243 -1.97 1.48 9.77
N LYS A 244 -1.36 2.40 9.02
CA LYS A 244 -0.29 3.23 9.56
C LYS A 244 -0.82 4.02 10.76
N ARG A 245 -0.09 3.93 11.87
CA ARG A 245 -0.43 4.63 13.14
C ARG A 245 -0.51 6.14 12.97
N LEU A 246 0.22 6.70 12.01
CA LEU A 246 0.34 8.13 11.75
C LEU A 246 0.11 8.40 10.26
N ILE A 247 -0.77 9.34 9.96
CA ILE A 247 -1.11 9.73 8.59
C ILE A 247 -1.13 11.24 8.45
N TRP A 248 -0.85 11.70 7.23
CA TRP A 248 -1.10 13.09 6.84
C TRP A 248 -2.58 13.27 6.52
N THR A 249 -3.16 14.35 7.01
CA THR A 249 -4.54 14.76 6.73
C THR A 249 -4.55 16.27 6.49
N LEU A 250 -5.34 16.73 5.53
CA LEU A 250 -5.55 18.16 5.32
C LEU A 250 -6.57 18.65 6.37
N GLU A 251 -6.17 19.52 7.28
CA GLU A 251 -7.08 20.10 8.27
C GLU A 251 -8.01 21.09 7.54
N GLY A 252 -9.32 20.89 7.66
CA GLY A 252 -10.32 21.85 7.16
C GLY A 252 -11.44 21.31 6.25
N LYS A 253 -11.27 20.20 5.52
CA LYS A 253 -12.34 19.64 4.63
C LYS A 253 -12.25 18.11 4.40
N GLY A 254 -11.56 17.39 5.29
CA GLY A 254 -11.35 15.94 5.18
C GLY A 254 -12.42 15.07 5.85
N GLU A 255 -13.43 15.69 6.46
CA GLU A 255 -14.70 15.02 6.66
C GLU A 255 -15.45 15.13 5.32
N ILE A 256 -15.80 14.00 4.71
CA ILE A 256 -17.03 13.96 3.93
C ILE A 256 -18.08 14.47 4.90
N LYS A 257 -18.52 15.73 4.77
CA LYS A 257 -19.67 16.24 5.51
C LYS A 257 -20.77 15.22 5.24
N LYS A 258 -21.08 14.36 6.22
CA LYS A 258 -22.35 13.66 6.22
C LYS A 258 -23.36 14.79 6.18
N GLY A 259 -24.10 14.91 5.07
CA GLY A 259 -25.10 15.96 4.91
C GLY A 259 -25.94 16.00 6.18
N GLY A 260 -25.80 17.09 6.93
CA GLY A 260 -26.71 17.37 8.03
C GLY A 260 -28.06 17.62 7.38
N GLY A 261 -28.87 16.58 7.30
CA GLY A 261 -30.30 16.75 7.15
C GLY A 261 -30.77 17.46 8.41
N ASN A 262 -31.16 18.72 8.26
CA ASN A 262 -32.05 19.34 9.23
C ASN A 262 -33.33 18.51 9.22
N VAL A 263 -33.56 17.78 10.32
CA VAL A 263 -34.86 17.30 10.75
C VAL A 263 -35.11 17.92 12.12
#